data_AF-A0A0R3RNR8-F1
#
_entry.id   AF-A0A0R3RNR8-F1
#
_cell.length_a   1.000
_cell.length_b   1.000
_cell.length_c   1.000
_cell.angle_alpha   90.00
_cell.angle_beta   90.00
_cell.angle_gamma   90.00
#
_symmetry.space_group_name_H-M   'P 1'
#
loop_
_entity.id
_entity.type
_entity.pdbx_description
1 polymer ?
#
loop_
_entity_poly.entity_id
_entity_poly.type
_entity_poly.pdbx_seq_one_letter_code
_entity_poly.pdbx_strand_id
1 'polypeptide(L)'
;IHSEYGWQEYWQYYAEPIDAKIAERKFTNRIDRCWSVKWYLLKHTVYTRDSSCSNCYDFCLPNYAIQRLHKYEDDMTIGIRRLDCFRLYIPEWEKFQLTPDSQGGHWSYPQIQSN
;
A
#
# COMPACT_ATOMS: atom_id res chain seq x y z
N ILE A 1 18.17 3.03 13.38
CA ILE A 1 17.45 1.74 13.28
C ILE A 1 17.38 1.37 11.81
N HIS A 2 18.36 0.61 11.33
CA HIS A 2 18.34 0.00 9.99
C HIS A 2 18.43 -1.50 10.24
N SER A 3 17.36 -2.25 9.91
CA SER A 3 17.45 -3.70 9.81
C SER A 3 18.27 -4.01 8.57
N GLU A 4 19.34 -4.81 8.71
CA GLU A 4 20.18 -5.29 7.59
C GLU A 4 19.37 -6.09 6.54
N TYR A 5 18.13 -6.50 6.89
CA TYR A 5 17.25 -7.35 6.08
C TYR A 5 15.95 -6.64 5.63
N GLY A 6 15.87 -5.31 5.80
CA GLY A 6 14.64 -4.56 5.52
C GLY A 6 13.51 -4.84 6.52
N TRP A 7 12.31 -4.35 6.24
CA TRP A 7 11.12 -4.60 7.07
C TRP A 7 10.40 -5.86 6.58
N GLN A 8 9.97 -6.72 7.50
CA GLN A 8 9.20 -7.91 7.15
C GLN A 8 7.88 -7.52 6.46
N GLU A 9 7.61 -8.08 5.29
CA GLU A 9 6.34 -7.91 4.57
C GLU A 9 5.27 -8.88 5.07
N TYR A 10 4.06 -8.39 5.25
CA TYR A 10 2.92 -9.12 5.80
C TYR A 10 1.73 -9.06 4.84
N TRP A 11 1.65 -10.05 3.95
CA TRP A 11 0.68 -10.17 2.86
C TRP A 11 -0.64 -10.83 3.29
N GLN A 12 -1.29 -10.30 4.33
CA GLN A 12 -2.53 -10.85 4.89
C GLN A 12 -3.66 -9.82 4.92
N TYR A 13 -3.63 -8.91 3.95
CA TYR A 13 -4.66 -7.89 3.78
C TYR A 13 -5.15 -7.84 2.33
N TYR A 14 -6.45 -7.63 2.16
CA TYR A 14 -7.02 -7.18 0.90
C TYR A 14 -7.72 -5.84 1.11
N ALA A 15 -7.66 -4.99 0.09
CA ALA A 15 -8.33 -3.70 0.08
C ALA A 15 -9.74 -3.85 -0.49
N GLU A 16 -10.74 -3.50 0.32
CA GLU A 16 -12.14 -3.46 -0.10
C GLU A 16 -12.60 -2.00 -0.21
N PRO A 17 -13.23 -1.59 -1.32
CA PRO A 17 -13.76 -0.23 -1.44
C PRO A 17 -14.89 -0.01 -0.42
N ILE A 18 -14.90 1.15 0.24
CA ILE A 18 -15.96 1.53 1.18
C ILE A 18 -16.54 2.90 0.83
N ASP A 19 -17.79 3.12 1.25
CA ASP A 19 -18.46 4.41 1.09
C ASP A 19 -17.79 5.50 1.94
N ALA A 20 -17.67 6.71 1.37
CA ALA A 20 -17.02 7.84 2.01
C ALA A 20 -17.69 8.22 3.34
N LYS A 21 -19.02 8.15 3.44
CA LYS A 21 -19.74 8.47 4.70
C LYS A 21 -19.44 7.44 5.79
N ILE A 22 -19.25 6.18 5.41
CA ILE A 22 -18.86 5.11 6.36
C ILE A 22 -17.43 5.33 6.83
N ALA A 23 -16.52 5.70 5.92
CA ALA A 23 -15.13 5.99 6.26
C ALA A 23 -15.01 7.19 7.19
N GLU A 24 -15.67 8.31 6.86
CA GLU A 24 -15.64 9.54 7.65
C GLU A 24 -16.12 9.33 9.09
N ARG A 25 -17.13 8.49 9.31
CA ARG A 25 -17.62 8.12 10.65
C ARG A 25 -16.61 7.37 11.53
N LYS A 26 -15.55 6.83 10.95
CA LYS A 26 -14.47 6.15 11.70
C LYS A 26 -13.46 7.14 12.29
N PHE A 27 -13.46 8.40 11.86
CA PHE A 27 -12.53 9.42 12.32
C PHE A 27 -13.23 10.39 13.27
N THR A 28 -12.55 10.80 14.34
CA THR A 28 -13.07 11.80 15.29
C THR A 28 -13.18 13.18 14.63
N ASN A 29 -12.23 13.52 13.76
CA ASN A 29 -12.17 14.79 13.06
C ASN A 29 -12.18 14.54 11.54
N ARG A 30 -12.69 15.51 10.79
CA ARG A 30 -12.61 15.50 9.34
C ARG A 30 -11.15 15.66 8.90
N ILE A 31 -10.76 14.91 7.87
CA ILE A 31 -9.43 15.00 7.28
C ILE A 31 -9.53 15.86 6.03
N ASP A 32 -9.08 17.11 6.08
CA ASP A 32 -9.26 18.10 5.00
C ASP A 32 -8.66 17.64 3.66
N ARG A 33 -7.58 16.86 3.70
CA ARG A 33 -6.90 16.31 2.51
C ARG A 33 -7.64 15.12 1.88
N CYS A 34 -8.71 14.63 2.50
CA CYS A 34 -9.48 13.49 2.01
C CYS A 34 -10.77 13.92 1.26
N TRP A 35 -10.84 15.14 0.74
CA TRP A 35 -11.96 15.57 -0.09
C TRP A 35 -11.96 14.81 -1.42
N SER A 36 -13.07 14.14 -1.75
CA SER A 36 -13.25 13.39 -3.01
C SER A 36 -12.24 12.26 -3.25
N VAL A 37 -11.77 11.61 -2.19
CA VAL A 37 -10.89 10.44 -2.29
C VAL A 37 -11.67 9.13 -2.37
N LYS A 38 -11.04 8.09 -2.95
CA LYS A 38 -11.53 6.72 -2.84
C LYS A 38 -11.09 6.12 -1.51
N TRP A 39 -12.04 5.60 -0.75
CA TRP A 39 -11.76 4.95 0.52
C TRP A 39 -11.67 3.44 0.36
N TYR A 40 -10.65 2.85 0.97
CA TYR A 40 -10.45 1.41 1.02
C TYR A 40 -10.28 0.97 2.47
N LEU A 41 -10.96 -0.10 2.86
CA LEU A 41 -10.79 -0.77 4.14
C LEU A 41 -9.89 -1.98 3.94
N LEU A 42 -8.82 -2.05 4.73
CA LEU A 42 -7.97 -3.24 4.77
C LEU A 42 -8.61 -4.28 5.67
N LYS A 43 -9.03 -5.39 5.06
CA LYS A 43 -9.58 -6.55 5.77
C LYS A 43 -8.51 -7.64 5.86
N HIS A 44 -8.38 -8.22 7.05
CA HIS A 44 -7.48 -9.34 7.27
C HIS A 44 -7.96 -10.56 6.49
N THR A 45 -7.02 -11.26 5.86
CA THR A 45 -7.27 -12.50 5.11
C THR A 45 -6.27 -13.56 5.51
N VAL A 46 -6.70 -14.83 5.43
CA VAL A 46 -5.82 -15.99 5.66
C VAL A 46 -5.03 -16.33 4.39
N TYR A 47 -5.54 -15.92 3.22
CA TYR A 47 -4.86 -16.07 1.94
C TYR A 47 -3.67 -15.13 1.86
N THR A 48 -2.56 -15.64 1.32
CA THR A 48 -1.33 -14.84 1.11
C THR A 48 -1.42 -14.08 -0.21
N ARG A 49 -0.31 -13.57 -0.73
CA ARG A 49 -0.25 -12.79 -1.98
C ARG A 49 -0.88 -13.56 -3.16
N ASP A 50 -2.17 -13.32 -3.41
CA ASP A 50 -2.89 -13.96 -4.50
C ASP A 50 -2.40 -13.43 -5.85
N SER A 51 -2.12 -14.36 -6.77
CA SER A 51 -1.74 -14.08 -8.16
C SER A 51 -2.94 -13.81 -9.08
N SER A 52 -4.16 -13.78 -8.53
CA SER A 52 -5.42 -13.73 -9.29
C SER A 52 -5.69 -12.39 -9.98
N CYS A 53 -4.96 -11.33 -9.63
CA CYS A 53 -5.11 -10.02 -10.27
C CYS A 53 -4.04 -9.77 -11.33
N SER A 54 -4.47 -9.63 -12.59
CA SER A 54 -3.68 -8.98 -13.64
C SER A 54 -3.72 -7.46 -13.42
N ASN A 55 -2.58 -6.78 -13.58
CA ASN A 55 -2.47 -5.31 -13.50
C ASN A 55 -2.73 -4.67 -12.11
N CYS A 56 -2.69 -5.43 -11.02
CA CYS A 56 -2.67 -4.86 -9.67
C CYS A 56 -1.30 -4.28 -9.30
N TYR A 57 -1.34 -3.25 -8.46
CA TYR A 57 -0.15 -2.70 -7.82
C TYR A 57 -0.03 -3.23 -6.40
N ASP A 58 1.21 -3.35 -5.96
CA ASP A 58 1.58 -3.78 -4.62
C ASP A 58 1.71 -2.55 -3.71
N PHE A 59 0.96 -2.53 -2.61
CA PHE A 59 1.01 -1.48 -1.59
C PHE A 59 1.48 -2.07 -0.27
N CYS A 60 2.37 -1.38 0.43
CA CYS A 60 2.91 -1.80 1.72
C CYS A 60 2.92 -0.62 2.70
N LEU A 61 2.11 -0.71 3.76
CA LEU A 61 1.97 0.35 4.77
C LEU A 61 2.80 0.02 6.02
N PRO A 62 3.51 1.00 6.61
CA PRO A 62 4.28 0.77 7.82
C PRO A 62 3.36 0.55 9.02
N ASN A 63 3.55 -0.57 9.71
CA ASN A 63 2.93 -0.85 11.00
C ASN A 63 3.92 -0.48 12.11
N TYR A 64 3.65 0.60 12.83
CA TYR A 64 4.52 1.10 13.88
C TYR A 64 4.29 0.39 15.20
N ALA A 65 5.36 0.07 15.90
CA ALA A 65 5.31 -0.46 17.26
C ALA A 65 6.48 0.07 18.09
N ILE A 66 6.33 -0.02 19.40
CA ILE A 66 7.44 0.23 20.33
C ILE A 66 8.44 -0.93 20.19
N GLN A 67 9.68 -0.58 19.87
CA GLN A 67 10.80 -1.50 19.76
C GLN A 67 11.80 -1.21 20.88
N ARG A 68 12.30 -2.28 21.50
CA ARG A 68 13.42 -2.20 22.44
C ARG A 68 14.70 -2.34 21.62
N LEU A 69 15.61 -1.37 21.76
CA LEU A 69 16.88 -1.37 21.03
C LEU A 69 17.78 -2.51 21.52
N HIS A 70 17.79 -2.77 22.82
CA HIS A 70 18.52 -3.89 23.43
C HIS A 70 17.68 -4.59 24.50
N LYS A 71 17.99 -5.87 24.73
CA LYS A 71 17.25 -6.73 25.69
C LYS A 71 17.29 -6.23 27.14
N TYR A 72 18.29 -5.42 27.49
CA TYR A 72 18.60 -4.99 28.86
C TYR A 72 18.62 -3.48 29.07
N GLU A 73 18.29 -2.68 28.05
CA GLU A 73 18.16 -1.22 28.19
C GLU A 73 16.69 -0.83 28.18
N ASP A 74 16.34 0.17 28.98
CA ASP A 74 14.99 0.74 29.08
C ASP A 74 14.67 1.68 27.90
N ASP A 75 15.59 1.86 26.96
CA ASP A 75 15.43 2.73 25.81
C ASP A 75 14.46 2.10 24.80
N MET A 76 13.24 2.63 24.85
CA MET A 76 12.12 2.29 23.98
C MET A 76 11.97 3.33 22.89
N THR A 77 11.98 2.90 21.63
CA THR A 77 11.79 3.78 20.47
C THR A 77 10.61 3.31 19.63
N ILE A 78 9.93 4.25 18.96
CA ILE A 78 8.90 3.90 17.97
C ILE A 78 9.62 3.53 16.67
N GLY A 79 9.41 2.30 16.20
CA GLY A 79 9.97 1.78 14.96
C GLY A 79 8.89 1.13 14.09
N ILE A 80 9.20 0.86 12.83
CA ILE A 80 8.33 0.08 11.95
C ILE A 80 8.51 -1.38 12.35
N ARG A 81 7.47 -2.08 12.80
CA ARG A 81 7.57 -3.50 13.12
C ARG A 81 7.55 -4.38 11.88
N ARG A 82 6.68 -4.03 10.94
CA ARG A 82 6.44 -4.77 9.69
C ARG A 82 5.75 -3.86 8.66
N LEU A 83 5.67 -4.33 7.43
CA LEU A 83 4.88 -3.71 6.37
C LEU A 83 3.62 -4.54 6.16
N ASP A 84 2.46 -3.95 6.40
CA ASP A 84 1.17 -4.55 6.09
C ASP A 84 0.92 -4.34 4.59
N CYS A 85 1.00 -5.44 3.81
CA CYS A 85 1.00 -5.39 2.35
C CYS A 85 -0.28 -5.97 1.75
N PHE A 86 -0.73 -5.37 0.64
CA PHE A 86 -1.93 -5.77 -0.10
C PHE A 86 -1.82 -5.39 -1.58
N ARG A 87 -2.64 -6.03 -2.41
CA ARG A 87 -2.78 -5.72 -3.83
C ARG A 87 -4.04 -4.92 -4.10
N LEU A 88 -3.93 -3.92 -4.96
CA LEU A 88 -5.06 -3.12 -5.40
C LEU A 88 -4.92 -2.75 -6.88
N TYR A 89 -5.99 -2.98 -7.63
CA TYR A 89 -6.11 -2.46 -8.99
C TYR A 89 -6.59 -1.01 -8.94
N ILE A 90 -5.85 -0.13 -9.62
CA ILE A 90 -6.18 1.29 -9.73
C ILE A 90 -6.42 1.59 -11.21
N PRO A 91 -7.69 1.77 -11.63
CA PRO A 91 -8.00 2.01 -13.05
C PRO A 91 -7.39 3.31 -13.56
N GLU A 92 -7.26 4.33 -12.70
CA GLU A 92 -6.61 5.60 -13.08
C GLU A 92 -5.15 5.44 -13.50
N TRP A 93 -4.50 4.35 -13.08
CA TRP A 93 -3.09 4.08 -13.37
C TRP A 93 -2.88 3.22 -14.60
N GLU A 94 -3.95 2.72 -15.21
CA GLU A 94 -3.87 1.93 -16.44
C GLU A 94 -3.18 2.70 -17.58
N LYS A 95 -3.44 4.01 -17.68
CA LYS A 95 -2.77 4.90 -18.64
C LYS A 95 -1.25 5.02 -18.45
N PHE A 96 -0.73 4.63 -17.29
CA PHE A 96 0.70 4.65 -16.98
C PHE A 96 1.38 3.30 -17.20
N GLN A 97 0.64 2.29 -17.68
CA GLN A 97 1.20 0.98 -17.95
C GLN A 97 2.14 1.01 -19.16
N LEU A 98 3.21 0.22 -19.05
CA LEU A 98 4.14 0.00 -20.14
C LEU A 98 3.47 -0.91 -21.16
N THR A 99 3.22 -0.39 -22.35
CA THR A 99 2.77 -1.23 -23.47
C THR A 99 4.01 -1.76 -24.20
N PRO A 100 4.11 -3.09 -24.39
CA PRO A 100 5.15 -3.64 -25.25
C PRO A 100 4.86 -3.21 -26.69
N ASP A 101 5.89 -2.77 -27.41
CA ASP A 101 5.77 -2.55 -28.85
C ASP A 101 5.42 -3.88 -29.54
N SER A 102 4.72 -3.78 -30.68
CA SER A 102 4.34 -4.88 -31.56
C SER A 102 5.51 -5.82 -31.95
N GLN A 103 6.75 -5.34 -31.84
CA GLN A 103 7.97 -6.10 -32.12
C GLN A 103 8.65 -6.70 -30.87
N GLY A 104 8.07 -6.55 -29.68
CA GLY A 104 8.45 -7.31 -28.48
C GLY A 104 9.80 -6.96 -27.84
N GLY A 105 10.45 -5.87 -28.27
CA GLY A 105 11.80 -5.49 -27.80
C GLY A 105 11.91 -4.10 -27.15
N HIS A 106 10.87 -3.28 -27.24
CA HIS A 106 10.89 -1.91 -26.71
C HIS A 106 9.65 -1.63 -25.86
N TRP A 107 9.85 -0.92 -24.76
CA TRP A 107 8.77 -0.46 -23.88
C TRP A 107 8.37 0.96 -24.28
N SER A 108 7.10 1.17 -24.59
CA SER A 108 6.56 2.50 -24.79
C SER A 108 6.16 3.09 -23.44
N TYR A 109 6.80 4.19 -23.06
CA TYR A 109 6.42 4.96 -21.88
C TYR A 109 5.33 5.97 -22.26
N PRO A 110 4.22 6.03 -21.52
CA PRO A 110 3.18 7.01 -21.78
C PRO A 110 3.75 8.42 -21.60
N GLN A 111 3.74 9.21 -22.67
CA GLN A 111 4.19 10.60 -22.61
C GLN A 111 3.19 11.41 -21.82
N ILE A 112 3.62 11.92 -20.67
CA ILE A 112 2.83 12.86 -19.87
C ILE A 112 2.80 14.16 -20.67
N GLN A 113 1.66 14.46 -21.31
CA GLN A 113 1.43 15.78 -21.87
C GLN A 113 1.40 16.78 -20.70
N SER A 114 2.49 17.51 -20.54
CA SER A 114 2.56 18.70 -19.69
C SER A 114 1.68 19.77 -20.32
N ASN A 115 0.46 19.94 -19.78
CA ASN A 115 -0.34 21.14 -19.98
C ASN A 115 0.21 22.30 -19.15
#